data_AF-A0A7W2NYB2-F1
#
_entry.id   AF-A0A7W2NYB2-F1
#
_cell.length_a   1.000
_cell.length_b   1.000
_cell.length_c   1.000
_cell.angle_alpha   90.00
_cell.angle_beta   90.00
_cell.angle_gamma   90.00
#
_symmetry.space_group_name_H-M   'P 1'
#
loop_
_entity.id
_entity.type
_entity.pdbx_description
1 polymer ?
#
loop_
_entity_poly.entity_id
_entity_poly.type
_entity_poly.pdbx_seq_one_letter_code
_entity_poly.pdbx_strand_id
1 'polypeptide(L)'
;MTQVEKKWAVSSPVYTELLMFAVQLHELGIDINPSGYQKHGQYILTHGDLVGFNQEQHALAWLVGNQRKKIPPPHSVPVVFIKP
;
A
#
# COMPACT_ATOMS: atom_id res chain seq x y z
N MET A 1 11.71 -10.36 2.16
CA MET A 1 10.71 -10.66 3.22
C MET A 1 11.01 -11.92 4.05
N THR A 2 12.08 -12.68 3.76
CA THR A 2 12.27 -14.06 4.27
C THR A 2 12.36 -14.21 5.78
N GLN A 3 12.84 -13.18 6.51
CA GLN A 3 13.03 -13.28 7.96
C GLN A 3 11.72 -13.44 8.74
N VAL A 4 10.62 -12.84 8.27
CA VAL A 4 9.36 -12.77 9.02
C VAL A 4 8.18 -13.46 8.32
N GLU A 5 8.35 -13.86 7.05
CA GLU A 5 7.26 -14.40 6.22
C GLU A 5 6.50 -15.55 6.90
N LYS A 6 7.23 -16.52 7.47
CA LYS A 6 6.65 -17.70 8.13
C LYS A 6 5.94 -17.34 9.43
N LYS A 7 6.56 -16.44 10.22
CA LYS A 7 6.03 -16.01 11.52
C LYS A 7 4.73 -15.22 11.36
N TRP A 8 4.61 -14.44 10.29
CA TRP A 8 3.44 -13.60 10.01
C TRP A 8 2.45 -14.22 9.02
N ALA A 9 2.71 -15.43 8.54
CA ALA A 9 1.89 -16.12 7.54
C ALA A 9 1.69 -15.30 6.24
N VAL A 10 2.73 -14.57 5.81
CA VAL A 10 2.73 -13.73 4.60
C VAL A 10 3.61 -14.31 3.49
N SER A 11 3.63 -15.64 3.36
CA SER A 11 4.48 -16.35 2.39
C SER A 11 4.00 -16.28 0.94
N SER A 12 2.81 -15.72 0.67
CA SER A 12 2.31 -15.57 -0.70
C SER A 12 3.15 -14.56 -1.50
N PRO A 13 3.54 -14.86 -2.76
CA PRO A 13 4.31 -13.94 -3.60
C PRO A 13 3.70 -12.55 -3.74
N VAL A 14 2.37 -12.46 -3.77
CA VAL A 14 1.62 -11.19 -3.88
C VAL A 14 1.99 -10.19 -2.79
N TYR A 15 2.30 -10.64 -1.57
CA TYR A 15 2.67 -9.75 -0.48
C TYR A 15 4.06 -9.15 -0.68
N THR A 16 4.98 -9.93 -1.24
CA THR A 16 6.32 -9.44 -1.57
C THR A 16 6.22 -8.42 -2.71
N GLU A 17 5.46 -8.73 -3.76
CA GLU A 17 5.23 -7.82 -4.90
C GLU A 17 4.60 -6.51 -4.45
N LEU A 18 3.51 -6.57 -3.67
CA LEU A 18 2.85 -5.38 -3.10
C LEU A 18 3.81 -4.53 -2.26
N LEU A 19 4.63 -5.14 -1.41
CA LEU A 19 5.60 -4.39 -0.62
C LEU A 19 6.67 -3.75 -1.50
N MET A 20 7.16 -4.47 -2.52
CA MET A 20 8.17 -3.94 -3.45
C MET A 20 7.62 -2.73 -4.21
N PHE A 21 6.38 -2.80 -4.72
CA PHE A 21 5.72 -1.66 -5.34
C PHE A 21 5.52 -0.49 -4.36
N ALA A 22 5.11 -0.77 -3.12
CA ALA A 22 4.95 0.27 -2.11
C ALA A 22 6.27 0.98 -1.80
N VAL A 23 7.38 0.23 -1.72
CA VAL A 23 8.72 0.81 -1.56
C VAL A 23 9.13 1.64 -2.78
N GLN A 24 8.81 1.22 -3.99
CA GLN A 24 9.13 2.01 -5.19
C GLN A 24 8.31 3.31 -5.28
N LEU A 25 7.07 3.31 -4.79
CA LEU A 25 6.12 4.40 -4.96
C LEU A 25 5.93 5.27 -3.71
N HIS A 26 6.67 5.01 -2.62
CA HIS A 26 6.47 5.71 -1.35
C HIS A 26 6.71 7.23 -1.45
N GLU A 27 7.50 7.69 -2.41
CA GLU A 27 7.81 9.11 -2.62
C GLU A 27 6.96 9.78 -3.71
N LEU A 28 6.02 9.07 -4.33
CA LEU A 28 5.22 9.55 -5.46
C LEU A 28 4.50 10.88 -5.20
N GLY A 29 4.13 11.16 -3.95
CA GLY A 29 3.46 12.40 -3.58
C GLY A 29 4.37 13.61 -3.30
N ILE A 30 5.70 13.44 -3.32
CA ILE A 30 6.66 14.51 -3.00
C ILE A 30 6.59 15.62 -4.05
N ASP A 31 6.41 15.26 -5.33
CA ASP A 31 6.33 16.20 -6.45
C ASP A 31 5.10 17.14 -6.36
N ILE A 32 4.07 16.75 -5.60
CA ILE A 32 2.93 17.63 -5.28
C ILE A 32 3.28 18.55 -4.11
N ASN A 33 3.67 17.96 -2.99
CA ASN A 33 4.10 18.70 -1.81
C ASN A 33 4.85 17.76 -0.84
N PRO A 34 6.05 18.13 -0.36
CA PRO A 34 6.75 17.38 0.68
C PRO A 34 5.94 17.25 1.98
N SER A 35 5.13 18.25 2.32
CA SER A 35 4.21 18.18 3.45
C SER A 35 3.03 17.28 3.12
N GLY A 36 2.93 16.14 3.78
CA GLY A 36 1.81 15.21 3.57
C GLY A 36 1.96 14.34 2.31
N TYR A 37 3.16 14.19 1.76
CA TYR A 37 3.47 13.40 0.56
C TYR A 37 2.86 11.98 0.57
N GLN A 38 2.74 11.33 1.73
CA GLN A 38 2.08 10.03 1.86
C GLN A 38 0.59 10.07 1.48
N LYS A 39 -0.14 11.14 1.87
CA LYS A 39 -1.55 11.32 1.52
C LYS A 39 -1.71 11.63 0.04
N HIS A 40 -0.80 12.41 -0.52
CA HIS A 40 -0.76 12.71 -1.95
C HIS A 40 -0.50 11.44 -2.77
N GLY A 41 0.49 10.61 -2.37
CA GLY A 41 0.75 9.31 -2.99
C GLY A 41 -0.45 8.37 -2.89
N GLN A 42 -1.08 8.26 -1.71
CA GLN A 42 -2.32 7.49 -1.55
C GLN A 42 -3.43 8.00 -2.47
N TYR A 43 -3.61 9.31 -2.59
CA TYR A 43 -4.63 9.90 -3.45
C TYR A 43 -4.39 9.56 -4.92
N ILE A 44 -3.16 9.71 -5.42
CA ILE A 44 -2.78 9.36 -6.78
C ILE A 44 -3.06 7.87 -7.04
N LEU A 45 -2.61 6.99 -6.15
CA LEU A 45 -2.79 5.54 -6.31
C LEU A 45 -4.26 5.11 -6.15
N THR A 46 -5.09 5.87 -5.44
CA THR A 46 -6.51 5.54 -5.28
C THR A 46 -7.33 5.92 -6.51
N HIS A 47 -6.95 7.01 -7.21
CA HIS A 47 -7.77 7.60 -8.29
C HIS A 47 -7.10 7.54 -9.67
N GLY A 48 -5.84 7.14 -9.76
CA GLY A 48 -5.14 6.94 -11.02
C GLY A 48 -5.41 5.55 -11.59
N ASP A 49 -5.41 5.44 -12.91
CA ASP A 49 -5.52 4.14 -13.58
C ASP A 49 -4.14 3.45 -13.63
N LEU A 50 -3.95 2.43 -12.78
CA LEU A 50 -2.75 1.60 -12.79
C LEU A 50 -3.00 0.35 -13.63
N VAL A 51 -2.54 0.38 -14.89
CA VAL A 51 -2.63 -0.80 -15.78
C VAL A 51 -1.95 -1.99 -15.13
N GLY A 52 -2.66 -3.12 -15.04
CA GLY A 52 -2.16 -4.35 -14.43
C GLY A 52 -2.42 -4.48 -12.93
N PHE A 53 -3.04 -3.48 -12.30
CA PHE A 53 -3.50 -3.57 -10.91
C PHE A 53 -5.03 -3.61 -10.87
N ASN A 54 -5.59 -4.49 -10.03
CA ASN A 54 -7.02 -4.53 -9.75
C ASN A 54 -7.29 -4.20 -8.27
N GLN A 55 -7.68 -5.18 -7.46
CA GLN A 55 -7.82 -5.08 -6.02
C GLN A 55 -6.48 -4.71 -5.34
N GLU A 56 -5.34 -5.08 -5.93
CA GLU A 56 -4.02 -4.75 -5.38
C GLU A 56 -3.76 -3.24 -5.32
N GLN A 57 -4.39 -2.45 -6.18
CA GLN A 57 -4.24 -0.99 -6.21
C GLN A 57 -4.68 -0.36 -4.88
N HIS A 58 -5.78 -0.83 -4.30
CA HIS A 58 -6.24 -0.33 -3.00
C HIS A 58 -5.27 -0.70 -1.87
N ALA A 59 -4.70 -1.91 -1.93
CA ALA A 59 -3.67 -2.36 -0.99
C ALA A 59 -2.41 -1.49 -1.08
N LEU A 60 -1.96 -1.24 -2.30
CA LEU A 60 -0.81 -0.40 -2.60
C LEU A 60 -1.02 1.05 -2.13
N ALA A 61 -2.18 1.64 -2.43
CA ALA A 61 -2.54 2.97 -1.98
C ALA A 61 -2.56 3.07 -0.44
N TRP A 62 -3.09 2.05 0.23
CA TRP A 62 -3.12 1.99 1.70
C TRP A 62 -1.72 1.88 2.30
N LEU A 63 -0.84 1.04 1.74
CA LEU A 63 0.55 0.90 2.17
C LEU A 63 1.33 2.22 2.03
N VAL A 64 1.21 2.89 0.88
CA VAL A 64 1.87 4.18 0.61
C VAL A 64 1.32 5.29 1.51
N GLY A 65 0.01 5.32 1.75
CA GLY A 65 -0.63 6.32 2.61
C GLY A 65 -0.28 6.23 4.09
N ASN A 66 0.00 5.02 4.58
CA ASN A 66 0.25 4.75 5.99
C ASN A 66 1.74 4.58 6.34
N GLN A 67 2.64 4.84 5.40
CA GLN A 67 4.08 4.85 5.70
C GLN A 67 4.41 5.85 6.84
N ARG A 68 5.33 5.44 7.72
CA ARG A 68 5.86 6.27 8.83
C ARG A 68 4.81 6.76 9.84
N LYS A 69 3.57 6.24 9.80
CA LYS A 69 2.49 6.58 10.73
C LYS A 69 1.93 5.35 11.42
N LYS A 70 1.15 5.59 12.47
CA LYS A 70 0.38 4.53 13.13
C LYS A 70 -0.59 3.94 12.11
N ILE A 71 -0.50 2.64 11.91
CA ILE A 71 -1.39 1.90 11.04
C ILE A 71 -2.78 1.86 11.70
N PRO A 72 -3.83 2.38 11.04
CA PRO A 72 -5.19 2.32 11.55
C PRO A 72 -5.67 0.85 11.56
N PRO A 73 -6.51 0.47 12.54
CA PRO A 73 -7.00 -0.90 12.62
C PRO A 73 -7.81 -1.29 11.37
N PRO A 74 -7.90 -2.60 11.03
CA PRO A 74 -8.48 -3.09 9.77
C PRO A 74 -9.92 -2.63 9.50
N HIS A 75 -10.71 -2.41 10.56
CA HIS A 75 -12.10 -1.96 10.46
C HIS A 75 -12.26 -0.49 10.03
N SER A 76 -11.16 0.26 9.97
CA SER A 76 -11.12 1.66 9.46
C SER A 76 -10.73 1.74 7.98
N VAL A 77 -10.51 0.59 7.33
CA VAL A 77 -10.12 0.47 5.92
C VAL A 77 -11.33 -0.02 5.11
N PRO A 78 -11.65 0.56 3.93
CA PRO A 78 -12.75 0.06 3.10
C PRO A 78 -12.60 -1.45 2.84
N VAL A 79 -13.72 -2.18 2.92
CA VAL A 79 -13.87 -3.65 3.11
C VAL A 79 -13.32 -4.53 1.96
N VAL A 80 -12.58 -3.97 1.01
CA VAL A 80 -12.03 -4.68 -0.16
C VAL A 80 -10.96 -5.73 0.24
N PHE A 81 -10.51 -5.73 1.50
CA PHE A 81 -9.42 -6.58 2.02
C PHE A 81 -9.86 -7.91 2.66
N ILE A 82 -11.16 -8.20 2.74
CA ILE A 82 -11.66 -9.35 3.51
C ILE A 82 -12.58 -10.21 2.64
N LYS A 83 -12.02 -10.92 1.67
CA LYS A 83 -12.55 -12.22 1.24
C LYS A 83 -11.42 -13.09 0.68
N PRO A 84 -11.47 -14.42 0.91
CA PRO A 84 -10.47 -15.36 0.43
C PRO A 84 -10.51 -15.52 -1.09
#